data_AF-A0A9R0VZQ9-F1
#
_entry.id   AF-A0A9R0VZQ9-F1
#
_cell.length_a   1.000
_cell.length_b   1.000
_cell.length_c   1.000
_cell.angle_alpha   90.00
_cell.angle_beta   90.00
_cell.angle_gamma   90.00
#
_symmetry.space_group_name_H-M   'P 1'
#
loop_
_entity.id
_entity.type
_entity.pdbx_description
1 polymer ?
#
loop_
_entity_poly.entity_id
_entity_poly.type
_entity_poly.pdbx_seq_one_letter_code
_entity_poly.pdbx_strand_id
1 'polypeptide(L)'
;MACHQRSASLPSIPHSTESKVELELQSLPTRISSPSATIDTMCGDLRSLGDIYSSIEEIMSLPSNQVPLQRKMVEEELDRSLVLVDLCNAMQESLPELKASIQDLQLALKRGDGAAVQIKIESFIRLAKKAQKPFKKIASGKATVEGCRTRFQKKRVVCEAAQLQVLEHSVADLENGVESLFRRLIQSRVSLLNILSS
;
A
#
# COMPACT_ATOMS: atom_id res chain seq x y z
N MET A 1 40.04 -23.79 -42.63
CA MET A 1 40.57 -22.89 -41.59
C MET A 1 39.41 -22.08 -41.02
N ALA A 2 39.48 -21.82 -39.70
CA ALA A 2 38.70 -20.87 -38.90
C ALA A 2 37.20 -21.14 -38.69
N CYS A 3 36.89 -21.60 -37.46
CA CYS A 3 35.60 -21.47 -36.80
C CYS A 3 35.72 -20.28 -35.84
N HIS A 4 34.80 -19.31 -35.88
CA HIS A 4 34.79 -18.16 -34.96
C HIS A 4 33.61 -18.20 -33.98
N GLN A 5 34.00 -18.11 -32.70
CA GLN A 5 33.35 -17.55 -31.50
C GLN A 5 31.93 -17.97 -31.10
N ARG A 6 31.87 -18.71 -29.97
CA ARG A 6 30.70 -18.79 -29.09
C ARG A 6 30.78 -17.72 -27.99
N SER A 7 29.68 -17.01 -27.80
CA SER A 7 29.41 -16.12 -26.68
C SER A 7 29.36 -16.90 -25.36
N ALA A 8 29.95 -16.35 -24.31
CA ALA A 8 29.85 -16.86 -22.95
C ALA A 8 28.61 -16.24 -22.28
N SER A 9 27.60 -17.06 -21.99
CA SER A 9 26.53 -16.74 -21.04
C SER A 9 26.80 -17.47 -19.72
N LEU A 10 26.86 -16.69 -18.63
CA LEU A 10 26.95 -17.19 -17.26
C LEU A 10 25.60 -17.85 -16.87
N PRO A 11 25.57 -18.96 -16.11
CA PRO A 11 24.33 -19.62 -15.76
C PRO A 11 23.62 -18.91 -14.59
N SER A 12 22.30 -18.85 -14.68
CA SER A 12 21.35 -18.51 -13.63
C SER A 12 21.25 -19.69 -12.65
N ILE A 13 21.91 -19.59 -11.50
CA ILE A 13 22.19 -20.69 -10.56
C ILE A 13 20.99 -21.25 -9.73
N PRO A 14 19.82 -20.60 -9.52
CA PRO A 14 18.75 -21.20 -8.71
C PRO A 14 17.94 -22.29 -9.42
N HIS A 15 17.75 -22.19 -10.74
CA HIS A 15 16.94 -23.16 -11.50
C HIS A 15 17.62 -24.52 -11.70
N SER A 16 18.91 -24.64 -11.35
CA SER A 16 19.69 -25.87 -11.53
C SER A 16 19.48 -26.89 -10.41
N THR A 17 19.16 -26.45 -9.18
CA THR A 17 18.95 -27.36 -8.04
C THR A 17 17.52 -27.90 -8.02
N GLU A 18 16.52 -27.05 -8.27
CA GLU A 18 15.11 -27.44 -8.38
C GLU A 18 14.87 -28.44 -9.52
N SER A 19 15.35 -28.12 -10.73
CA SER A 19 15.23 -29.04 -11.88
C SER A 19 15.99 -30.36 -11.69
N LYS A 20 17.11 -30.35 -10.95
CA LYS A 20 17.85 -31.56 -10.59
C LYS A 20 17.09 -32.45 -9.60
N VAL A 21 16.48 -31.85 -8.58
CA VAL A 21 15.63 -32.55 -7.61
C VAL A 21 14.43 -33.19 -8.31
N GLU A 22 13.81 -32.49 -9.27
CA GLU A 22 12.67 -33.00 -10.03
C GLU A 22 13.06 -34.18 -10.94
N LEU A 23 14.21 -34.10 -11.63
CA LEU A 23 14.73 -35.22 -12.43
C LEU A 23 15.08 -36.44 -11.58
N GLU A 24 15.70 -36.24 -10.40
CA GLU A 24 16.03 -37.35 -9.51
C GLU A 24 14.76 -38.02 -8.95
N LEU A 25 13.74 -37.25 -8.56
CA LEU A 25 12.44 -37.74 -8.10
C LEU A 25 11.70 -38.59 -9.14
N GLN A 26 11.78 -38.23 -10.43
CA GLN A 26 11.16 -39.02 -11.50
C GLN A 26 11.91 -40.33 -11.79
N SER A 27 13.22 -40.38 -11.52
CA SER A 27 14.07 -41.54 -11.78
C SER A 27 14.17 -42.55 -10.64
N LEU A 28 13.87 -42.13 -9.41
CA LEU A 28 14.03 -42.95 -8.20
C LEU A 28 13.01 -44.10 -8.11
N PRO A 29 11.72 -43.94 -8.44
CA PRO A 29 10.73 -45.02 -8.39
C PRO A 29 11.06 -46.17 -9.35
N THR A 30 11.61 -45.87 -10.53
CA THR A 30 11.99 -46.89 -11.52
C THR A 30 13.22 -47.69 -11.08
N ARG A 31 14.14 -47.10 -10.29
CA ARG A 31 15.27 -47.83 -9.68
C ARG A 31 14.80 -48.75 -8.55
N ILE A 32 13.94 -48.26 -7.66
CA ILE A 32 13.48 -49.01 -6.48
C ILE A 32 12.57 -50.19 -6.85
N SER A 33 11.79 -50.07 -7.93
CA SER A 33 10.91 -51.16 -8.41
C SER A 33 11.64 -52.27 -9.17
N SER A 34 12.97 -52.22 -9.30
CA SER A 34 13.75 -53.22 -10.04
C SER A 34 13.79 -54.58 -9.33
N PRO A 35 13.35 -55.70 -9.96
CA PRO A 35 13.32 -57.03 -9.35
C PRO A 35 14.70 -57.64 -9.03
N SER A 36 15.80 -57.02 -9.49
CA SER A 36 17.17 -57.52 -9.36
C SER A 36 18.03 -56.70 -8.39
N ALA A 37 17.41 -55.90 -7.51
CA ALA A 37 18.14 -55.05 -6.58
C ALA A 37 18.96 -55.86 -5.58
N THR A 38 20.25 -55.54 -5.48
CA THR A 38 21.14 -56.05 -4.43
C THR A 38 21.05 -55.16 -3.19
N ILE A 39 21.47 -55.66 -2.03
CA ILE A 39 21.46 -54.90 -0.77
C ILE A 39 22.26 -53.59 -0.91
N ASP A 40 23.41 -53.63 -1.59
CA ASP A 40 24.26 -52.46 -1.83
C ASP A 40 23.54 -51.38 -2.67
N THR A 41 22.85 -51.79 -3.74
CA THR A 41 22.04 -50.88 -4.57
C THR A 41 20.88 -50.25 -3.79
N MET A 42 20.23 -51.02 -2.92
CA MET A 42 19.15 -50.49 -2.07
C MET A 42 19.66 -49.47 -1.05
N CYS A 43 20.85 -49.70 -0.46
CA CYS A 43 21.50 -48.74 0.42
C CYS A 43 21.89 -47.45 -0.30
N GLY A 44 22.31 -47.54 -1.57
CA GLY A 44 22.55 -46.38 -2.44
C GLY A 44 21.29 -45.57 -2.72
N ASP A 45 20.18 -46.24 -3.03
CA ASP A 45 18.90 -45.58 -3.30
C ASP A 45 18.33 -44.86 -2.06
N LEU A 46 18.45 -45.48 -0.87
CA LEU A 46 18.04 -44.83 0.39
C LEU A 46 18.90 -43.60 0.72
N ARG A 47 20.20 -43.64 0.41
CA ARG A 47 21.10 -42.49 0.58
C ARG A 47 20.71 -41.34 -0.34
N SER A 48 20.49 -41.64 -1.63
CA SER A 48 20.02 -40.67 -2.62
C SER A 48 18.67 -40.06 -2.22
N LEU A 49 17.75 -40.85 -1.65
CA LEU A 49 16.49 -40.33 -1.13
C LEU A 49 16.71 -39.33 0.02
N GLY A 50 17.64 -39.62 0.94
CA GLY A 50 18.04 -38.69 1.99
C GLY A 50 18.62 -37.37 1.46
N ASP A 51 19.45 -37.45 0.41
CA ASP A 51 20.04 -36.28 -0.25
C ASP A 51 18.97 -35.42 -0.94
N ILE A 52 17.96 -36.05 -1.56
CA ILE A 52 16.79 -35.37 -2.15
C ILE A 52 15.99 -34.62 -1.08
N TYR A 53 15.66 -35.27 0.04
CA TYR A 53 14.92 -34.60 1.13
C TYR A 53 15.72 -33.47 1.78
N SER A 54 17.04 -33.62 1.92
CA SER A 54 17.93 -32.54 2.41
C SER A 54 17.94 -31.34 1.46
N SER A 55 17.95 -31.59 0.14
CA SER A 55 17.88 -30.55 -0.89
C SER A 55 16.53 -29.84 -0.89
N ILE A 56 15.42 -30.58 -0.68
CA ILE A 56 14.08 -29.99 -0.53
C ILE A 56 14.02 -29.12 0.73
N GLU A 57 14.59 -29.58 1.85
CA GLU A 57 14.66 -28.80 3.09
C GLU A 57 15.48 -27.52 2.92
N GLU A 58 16.60 -27.57 2.19
CA GLU A 58 17.39 -26.40 1.82
C GLU A 58 16.57 -25.41 0.95
N ILE A 59 15.83 -25.91 -0.05
CA ILE A 59 14.95 -25.09 -0.91
C ILE A 59 13.79 -24.47 -0.13
N MET A 60 13.20 -25.19 0.83
CA MET A 60 12.08 -24.70 1.64
C MET A 60 12.52 -23.71 2.74
N SER A 61 13.75 -23.84 3.23
CA SER A 61 14.32 -22.94 4.25
C SER A 61 14.93 -21.66 3.66
N LEU A 62 15.12 -21.60 2.34
CA LEU A 62 15.59 -20.41 1.63
C LEU A 62 14.53 -19.29 1.61
N PRO A 63 14.82 -18.09 2.17
CA PRO A 63 13.92 -16.93 2.12
C PRO A 63 13.54 -16.54 0.67
N SER A 64 14.39 -16.87 -0.28
CA SER A 64 14.33 -16.49 -1.70
C SER A 64 13.02 -16.87 -2.42
N ASN A 65 12.24 -17.83 -1.93
CA ASN A 65 10.98 -18.25 -2.58
C ASN A 65 9.73 -17.55 -2.02
N GLN A 66 9.84 -16.83 -0.89
CA GLN A 66 8.76 -16.03 -0.30
C GLN A 66 9.05 -14.52 -0.34
N VAL A 67 10.34 -14.15 -0.33
CA VAL A 67 10.80 -12.75 -0.33
C VAL A 67 10.32 -11.98 -1.58
N PRO A 68 10.36 -12.47 -2.82
CA PRO A 68 9.93 -11.68 -3.99
C PRO A 68 8.45 -11.29 -3.93
N LEU A 69 7.59 -12.21 -3.48
CA LEU A 69 6.16 -11.98 -3.38
C LEU A 69 5.83 -11.03 -2.22
N GLN A 70 6.46 -11.21 -1.06
CA GLN A 70 6.32 -10.30 0.09
C GLN A 70 6.86 -8.90 -0.24
N ARG A 71 8.02 -8.81 -0.90
CA ARG A 71 8.64 -7.55 -1.32
C ARG A 71 7.71 -6.78 -2.25
N LYS A 72 7.13 -7.45 -3.24
CA LYS A 72 6.15 -6.87 -4.15
C LYS A 72 4.90 -6.37 -3.43
N MET A 73 4.36 -7.15 -2.49
CA MET A 73 3.21 -6.72 -1.69
C MET A 73 3.53 -5.49 -0.82
N VAL A 74 4.73 -5.44 -0.24
CA VAL A 74 5.18 -4.29 0.56
C VAL A 74 5.43 -3.06 -0.31
N GLU A 75 6.02 -3.20 -1.50
CA GLU A 75 6.20 -2.12 -2.47
C GLU A 75 4.85 -1.56 -2.95
N GLU A 76 3.88 -2.43 -3.28
CA GLU A 76 2.52 -1.99 -3.63
C GLU A 76 1.82 -1.24 -2.49
N GLU A 77 2.01 -1.65 -1.23
CA GLU A 77 1.47 -0.94 -0.07
C GLU A 77 2.18 0.40 0.19
N LEU A 78 3.49 0.48 -0.08
CA LEU A 78 4.22 1.75 -0.08
C LEU A 78 3.70 2.69 -1.17
N ASP A 79 3.37 2.21 -2.35
CA ASP A 79 2.77 3.05 -3.40
C ASP A 79 1.37 3.55 -3.01
N ARG A 80 0.53 2.67 -2.43
CA ARG A 80 -0.82 3.04 -1.97
C ARG A 80 -0.77 4.05 -0.82
N SER A 81 0.11 3.83 0.16
CA SER A 81 0.24 4.72 1.32
C SER A 81 0.78 6.10 0.91
N LEU A 82 1.53 6.22 -0.20
CA LEU A 82 1.98 7.51 -0.72
C LEU A 82 0.80 8.40 -1.11
N VAL A 83 -0.20 7.83 -1.79
CA VAL A 83 -1.43 8.56 -2.17
C VAL A 83 -2.18 9.07 -0.93
N LEU A 84 -2.17 8.31 0.17
CA LEU A 84 -2.77 8.73 1.44
C LEU A 84 -1.96 9.83 2.14
N VAL A 85 -0.64 9.78 2.04
CA VAL A 85 0.25 10.84 2.55
C VAL A 85 -0.01 12.16 1.80
N ASP A 86 -0.10 12.11 0.48
CA ASP A 86 -0.41 13.28 -0.34
C ASP A 86 -1.80 13.86 -0.03
N LEU A 87 -2.78 13.00 0.24
CA LEU A 87 -4.09 13.43 0.72
C LEU A 87 -3.99 14.17 2.05
N CYS A 88 -3.28 13.59 3.02
CA CYS A 88 -3.10 14.20 4.34
C CYS A 88 -2.43 15.57 4.23
N ASN A 89 -1.39 15.69 3.41
CA ASN A 89 -0.73 16.97 3.13
C ASN A 89 -1.70 18.00 2.55
N ALA A 90 -2.46 17.63 1.50
CA ALA A 90 -3.44 18.53 0.89
C ALA A 90 -4.55 18.95 1.88
N MET A 91 -4.92 18.07 2.82
CA MET A 91 -5.87 18.39 3.88
C MET A 91 -5.29 19.33 4.92
N GLN A 92 -4.05 19.10 5.36
CA GLN A 92 -3.35 19.98 6.30
C GLN A 92 -3.17 21.40 5.74
N GLU A 93 -3.04 21.55 4.42
CA GLU A 93 -3.01 22.87 3.78
C GLU A 93 -4.39 23.56 3.75
N SER A 94 -5.48 22.80 3.60
CA SER A 94 -6.81 23.36 3.31
C SER A 94 -7.73 23.50 4.52
N LEU A 95 -7.55 22.70 5.58
CA LEU A 95 -8.35 22.79 6.80
C LEU A 95 -8.14 24.09 7.59
N PRO A 96 -6.91 24.62 7.74
CA PRO A 96 -6.70 25.90 8.42
C PRO A 96 -7.35 27.05 7.66
N GLU A 97 -7.27 27.05 6.32
CA GLU A 97 -7.97 28.04 5.48
C GLU A 97 -9.49 27.95 5.71
N LEU A 98 -10.05 26.73 5.79
CA LEU A 98 -11.48 26.50 6.00
C LEU A 98 -11.93 27.00 7.38
N LYS A 99 -11.15 26.72 8.42
CA LYS A 99 -11.38 27.17 9.79
C LYS A 99 -11.35 28.69 9.89
N ALA A 100 -10.35 29.34 9.30
CA ALA A 100 -10.27 30.79 9.24
C ALA A 100 -11.50 31.39 8.52
N SER A 101 -11.94 30.77 7.42
CA SER A 101 -13.15 31.20 6.71
C SER A 101 -14.43 31.07 7.55
N ILE A 102 -14.52 30.09 8.45
CA ILE A 102 -15.65 29.93 9.38
C ILE A 102 -15.65 31.05 10.41
N GLN A 103 -14.50 31.35 11.02
CA GLN A 103 -14.35 32.44 11.98
C GLN A 103 -14.68 33.80 11.36
N ASP A 104 -14.21 34.02 10.14
CA ASP A 104 -14.51 35.21 9.35
C ASP A 104 -16.02 35.38 9.09
N LEU A 105 -16.71 34.28 8.80
CA LEU A 105 -18.14 34.28 8.57
C LEU A 105 -18.92 34.54 9.87
N GLN A 106 -18.50 33.96 11.00
CA GLN A 106 -19.05 34.25 12.32
C GLN A 106 -18.90 35.75 12.66
N LEU A 107 -17.73 36.35 12.37
CA LEU A 107 -17.49 37.77 12.61
C LEU A 107 -18.37 38.67 11.72
N ALA A 108 -18.55 38.33 10.44
CA ALA A 108 -19.43 39.09 9.56
C ALA A 108 -20.90 39.01 10.01
N LEU A 109 -21.35 37.84 10.46
CA LEU A 109 -22.69 37.67 11.04
C LEU A 109 -22.88 38.55 12.29
N LYS A 110 -21.88 38.63 13.17
CA LYS A 110 -21.93 39.51 14.36
C LYS A 110 -21.99 41.00 13.99
N ARG A 111 -21.39 41.41 12.87
CA ARG A 111 -21.40 42.79 12.38
C ARG A 111 -22.73 43.19 11.72
N GLY A 112 -23.59 42.23 11.38
CA GLY A 112 -24.90 42.50 10.77
C GLY A 112 -24.85 42.99 9.31
N ASP A 113 -23.69 42.94 8.65
CA ASP A 113 -23.54 43.35 7.25
C ASP A 113 -23.93 42.19 6.31
N GLY A 114 -25.16 42.23 5.81
CA GLY A 114 -25.70 41.20 4.92
C GLY A 114 -24.91 41.02 3.61
N ALA A 115 -24.31 42.07 3.07
CA ALA A 115 -23.51 41.99 1.84
C ALA A 115 -22.17 41.30 2.10
N ALA A 116 -21.47 41.68 3.17
CA ALA A 116 -20.24 41.03 3.59
C ALA A 116 -20.45 39.55 3.98
N VAL A 117 -21.57 39.25 4.65
CA VAL A 117 -21.96 37.86 4.98
C VAL A 117 -22.14 37.05 3.70
N GLN A 118 -22.84 37.58 2.70
CA GLN A 118 -23.09 36.87 1.45
C GLN A 118 -21.78 36.57 0.69
N ILE A 119 -20.86 37.54 0.61
CA ILE A 119 -19.53 37.36 -0.02
C ILE A 119 -18.74 36.26 0.70
N LYS A 120 -18.75 36.27 2.04
CA LYS A 120 -18.04 35.25 2.84
C LYS A 120 -18.66 33.86 2.72
N ILE A 121 -19.98 33.74 2.61
CA ILE A 121 -20.66 32.46 2.34
C ILE A 121 -20.18 31.88 1.00
N GLU A 122 -20.11 32.70 -0.04
CA GLU A 122 -19.66 32.24 -1.36
C GLU A 122 -18.19 31.81 -1.36
N SER A 123 -17.34 32.55 -0.67
CA SER A 123 -15.93 32.19 -0.46
C SER A 123 -15.79 30.86 0.29
N PHE A 124 -16.51 30.71 1.41
CA PHE A 124 -16.53 29.48 2.21
C PHE A 124 -16.97 28.27 1.37
N ILE A 125 -18.06 28.39 0.59
CA ILE A 125 -18.54 27.31 -0.28
C ILE A 125 -17.48 26.91 -1.32
N ARG A 126 -16.78 27.89 -1.90
CA ARG A 126 -15.70 27.64 -2.87
C ARG A 126 -14.56 26.88 -2.22
N LEU A 127 -14.15 27.31 -1.03
CA LEU A 127 -13.06 26.72 -0.28
C LEU A 127 -13.39 25.29 0.18
N ALA A 128 -14.58 25.07 0.74
CA ALA A 128 -15.06 23.74 1.11
C ALA A 128 -15.08 22.78 -0.10
N LYS A 129 -15.48 23.26 -1.29
CA LYS A 129 -15.43 22.47 -2.52
C LYS A 129 -14.00 22.14 -2.96
N LYS A 130 -13.07 23.09 -2.81
CA LYS A 130 -11.64 22.88 -3.09
C LYS A 130 -11.06 21.81 -2.16
N ALA A 131 -11.30 21.93 -0.86
CA ALA A 131 -10.86 20.97 0.16
C ALA A 131 -11.43 19.55 -0.06
N GLN A 132 -12.61 19.43 -0.68
CA GLN A 132 -13.20 18.12 -1.03
C GLN A 132 -12.66 17.48 -2.32
N LYS A 133 -11.99 18.25 -3.19
CA LYS A 133 -11.45 17.75 -4.45
C LYS A 133 -10.50 16.55 -4.29
N PRO A 134 -9.52 16.54 -3.35
CA PRO A 134 -8.62 15.41 -3.19
C PRO A 134 -9.34 14.10 -2.78
N PHE A 135 -10.38 14.16 -1.95
CA PHE A 135 -11.19 12.98 -1.59
C PHE A 135 -11.89 12.33 -2.77
N LYS A 136 -12.43 13.15 -3.68
CA LYS A 136 -13.15 12.64 -4.86
C LYS A 136 -12.24 11.94 -5.86
N LYS A 137 -10.98 12.38 -5.94
CA LYS A 137 -9.96 11.74 -6.79
C LYS A 137 -9.62 10.34 -6.30
N ILE A 138 -9.51 10.16 -4.98
CA ILE A 138 -9.18 8.87 -4.37
C ILE A 138 -10.38 7.92 -4.45
N ALA A 139 -11.61 8.42 -4.26
CA ALA A 139 -12.83 7.62 -4.38
C ALA A 139 -13.19 7.19 -5.81
N SER A 140 -12.58 7.78 -6.85
CA SER A 140 -12.82 7.39 -8.26
C SER A 140 -11.78 6.40 -8.81
N GLY A 141 -10.72 6.08 -8.05
CA GLY A 141 -9.86 4.94 -8.35
C GLY A 141 -10.54 3.65 -7.91
N LYS A 142 -10.38 2.54 -8.65
CA LYS A 142 -10.87 1.21 -8.26
C LYS A 142 -10.24 0.79 -6.92
N ALA A 143 -10.85 1.18 -5.80
CA ALA A 143 -10.64 0.59 -4.49
C ALA A 143 -11.88 0.88 -3.63
N THR A 144 -12.53 -0.20 -3.23
CA THR A 144 -13.69 -0.24 -2.35
C THR A 144 -13.38 0.44 -1.03
N VAL A 145 -13.82 1.68 -0.85
CA VAL A 145 -14.04 2.27 0.48
C VAL A 145 -15.37 3.00 0.44
N GLU A 146 -16.42 2.25 0.77
CA GLU A 146 -17.76 2.75 1.04
C GLU A 146 -17.69 3.59 2.32
N GLY A 147 -17.48 4.91 2.22
CA GLY A 147 -17.43 5.72 3.45
C GLY A 147 -16.94 7.16 3.32
N CYS A 148 -17.66 8.01 2.59
CA CYS A 148 -17.94 9.43 2.96
C CYS A 148 -18.47 10.20 1.74
N ARG A 149 -19.71 9.92 1.36
CA ARG A 149 -20.43 10.78 0.41
C ARG A 149 -21.05 11.95 1.18
N THR A 150 -20.25 12.93 1.59
CA THR A 150 -20.81 14.17 2.15
C THR A 150 -21.48 14.97 1.04
N ARG A 151 -22.79 14.77 0.90
CA ARG A 151 -23.67 15.52 0.02
C ARG A 151 -23.84 16.94 0.56
N PHE A 152 -22.92 17.84 0.23
CA PHE A 152 -23.17 19.26 0.31
C PHE A 152 -24.01 19.68 -0.90
N GLN A 153 -25.30 19.36 -0.84
CA GLN A 153 -26.25 19.87 -1.82
C GLN A 153 -26.38 21.38 -1.65
N LYS A 154 -26.48 22.07 -2.79
CA LYS A 154 -26.68 23.51 -2.95
C LYS A 154 -28.06 23.92 -2.37
N LYS A 155 -28.24 23.89 -1.05
CA LYS A 155 -29.28 24.65 -0.36
C LYS A 155 -28.65 25.97 0.09
N ARG A 156 -29.43 27.07 0.01
CA ARG A 156 -29.07 28.33 0.68
C ARG A 156 -28.79 28.01 2.13
N VAL A 157 -27.52 28.04 2.54
CA VAL A 157 -27.17 27.84 3.95
C VAL A 157 -27.50 29.16 4.64
N VAL A 158 -28.65 29.20 5.29
CA VAL A 158 -28.85 30.18 6.36
C VAL A 158 -28.00 29.66 7.52
N CYS A 159 -26.79 30.20 7.66
CA CYS A 159 -25.90 29.81 8.75
C CYS A 159 -26.34 30.56 10.02
N GLU A 160 -26.86 29.84 11.01
CA GLU A 160 -26.91 30.39 12.37
C GLU A 160 -25.53 30.31 13.01
N ALA A 161 -25.19 31.29 13.85
CA ALA A 161 -23.87 31.36 14.50
C ALA A 161 -23.54 30.09 15.31
N ALA A 162 -24.54 29.44 15.91
CA ALA A 162 -24.39 28.17 16.62
C ALA A 162 -23.96 27.02 15.69
N GLN A 163 -24.50 26.96 14.46
CA GLN A 163 -24.13 25.93 13.48
C GLN A 163 -22.68 26.10 13.00
N LEU A 164 -22.20 27.34 12.91
CA LEU A 164 -20.81 27.63 12.55
C LEU A 164 -19.83 27.22 13.66
N GLN A 165 -20.22 27.31 14.93
CA GLN A 165 -19.39 26.84 16.05
C GLN A 165 -19.26 25.31 16.05
N VAL A 166 -20.37 24.59 15.82
CA VAL A 166 -20.34 23.13 15.67
C VAL A 166 -19.43 22.74 14.50
N LEU A 167 -19.56 23.44 13.37
CA LEU A 167 -18.73 23.17 12.20
C LEU A 167 -17.24 23.45 12.46
N GLU A 168 -16.91 24.53 13.16
CA GLU A 168 -15.54 24.87 13.54
C GLU A 168 -14.91 23.77 14.42
N HIS A 169 -15.67 23.26 15.40
CA HIS A 169 -15.23 22.13 16.22
C HIS A 169 -15.00 20.88 15.38
N SER A 170 -15.94 20.53 14.49
CA SER A 170 -15.78 19.38 13.59
C SER A 170 -14.57 19.51 12.66
N VAL A 171 -14.24 20.73 12.21
CA VAL A 171 -13.02 20.98 11.42
C VAL A 171 -11.78 20.78 12.28
N ALA A 172 -11.77 21.23 13.54
CA ALA A 172 -10.66 20.99 14.46
C ALA A 172 -10.46 19.50 14.78
N ASP A 173 -11.54 18.75 15.00
CA ASP A 173 -11.46 17.29 15.18
C ASP A 173 -10.87 16.61 13.94
N LEU A 174 -11.26 17.08 12.74
CA LEU A 174 -10.73 16.56 11.48
C LEU A 174 -9.24 16.91 11.31
N GLU A 175 -8.81 18.12 11.66
CA GLU A 175 -7.38 18.53 11.66
C GLU A 175 -6.55 17.56 12.52
N ASN A 176 -7.01 17.30 13.75
CA ASN A 176 -6.35 16.37 14.67
C ASN A 176 -6.32 14.94 14.12
N GLY A 177 -7.43 14.46 13.54
CA GLY A 177 -7.53 13.14 12.93
C GLY A 177 -6.56 12.96 11.77
N VAL A 178 -6.42 13.97 10.91
CA VAL A 178 -5.51 13.97 9.77
C VAL A 178 -4.06 13.96 10.22
N GLU A 179 -3.70 14.78 11.22
CA GLU A 179 -2.35 14.78 11.76
C GLU A 179 -1.97 13.42 12.37
N SER A 180 -2.90 12.82 13.13
CA SER A 180 -2.72 11.50 13.71
C SER A 180 -2.52 10.42 12.64
N LEU A 181 -3.35 10.44 11.59
CA LEU A 181 -3.22 9.53 10.45
C LEU A 181 -1.90 9.72 9.70
N PHE A 182 -1.53 10.96 9.40
CA PHE A 182 -0.28 11.30 8.73
C PHE A 182 0.92 10.73 9.48
N ARG A 183 1.00 10.99 10.80
CA ARG A 183 2.07 10.48 11.66
C ARG A 183 2.14 8.95 11.62
N ARG A 184 1.00 8.27 11.67
CA ARG A 184 0.92 6.80 11.60
C ARG A 184 1.33 6.25 10.23
N LEU A 185 0.94 6.91 9.14
CA LEU A 185 1.35 6.55 7.79
C LEU A 185 2.86 6.66 7.61
N ILE A 186 3.48 7.75 8.08
CA ILE A 186 4.93 7.91 8.02
C ILE A 186 5.65 6.82 8.82
N GLN A 187 5.18 6.53 10.04
CA GLN A 187 5.75 5.44 10.86
C GLN A 187 5.64 4.08 10.19
N SER A 188 4.47 3.75 9.63
CA SER A 188 4.26 2.48 8.91
C SER A 188 5.19 2.37 7.71
N ARG A 189 5.31 3.44 6.91
CA ARG A 189 6.22 3.47 5.74
C ARG A 189 7.67 3.25 6.12
N VAL A 190 8.15 3.89 7.19
CA VAL A 190 9.52 3.66 7.70
C VAL A 190 9.71 2.21 8.10
N SER A 191 8.74 1.61 8.82
CA SER A 191 8.79 0.19 9.19
C SER A 191 8.83 -0.73 7.97
N LEU A 192 8.01 -0.47 6.95
CA LEU A 192 7.98 -1.25 5.71
C LEU A 192 9.27 -1.11 4.90
N LEU A 193 9.82 0.11 4.79
CA LEU A 193 11.11 0.34 4.14
C LEU A 193 12.24 -0.39 4.85
N ASN A 194 12.22 -0.43 6.19
CA ASN A 194 13.21 -1.17 6.97
C ASN A 194 13.15 -2.68 6.67
N ILE A 195 11.95 -3.26 6.51
CA ILE A 195 11.77 -4.66 6.11
C ILE A 195 12.35 -4.92 4.70
N LEU A 196 12.19 -3.97 3.77
CA LEU A 196 12.75 -4.08 2.42
C LEU A 196 14.28 -3.94 2.37
N SER A 197 14.86 -3.28 3.37
CA SER A 197 16.31 -3.02 3.46
C SER A 197 17.08 -4.06 4.29
N SER A 198 16.38 -4.90 5.05
CA SER A 198 16.95 -6.01 5.82
C SER A 198 17.10 -7.27 4.98
#